data_AF-A0A2D5I073-F1
#
_entry.id   AF-A0A2D5I073-F1
#
_cell.length_a   1.000
_cell.length_b   1.000
_cell.length_c   1.000
_cell.angle_alpha   90.00
_cell.angle_beta   90.00
_cell.angle_gamma   90.00
#
_symmetry.space_group_name_H-M   'P 1'
#
loop_
_entity.id
_entity.type
_entity.pdbx_description
1 polymer ?
#
loop_
_entity_poly.entity_id
_entity_poly.type
_entity_poly.pdbx_seq_one_letter_code
_entity_poly.pdbx_strand_id
1 'polypeptide(L)'
;MIKDRGSNAFKKYPDTSLPSTIESEIIPRLLIAQRQKISELSKKGASTKKSGQFVSPNNIEELLKLILDSDIEDSKLYLRTLLNNGLKIEKLYTELLQPVARQLGVYWEEDSLDFSTITVALWQIHQLMYFLSPELMGNRKAILKNKILLFSALGSQHTLGLFMLSEFFRKNGWQVHADPSPSEEDIFLMIKEKQFDIVGISIGSVDQKKFH
;
A
#
# COMPACT_ATOMS: atom_id res chain seq x y z
N MET A 1 -45.27 -64.88 -13.17
CA MET A 1 -43.88 -65.29 -13.45
C MET A 1 -43.01 -64.04 -13.28
N ILE A 2 -42.50 -63.82 -12.07
CA ILE A 2 -41.07 -63.89 -11.72
C ILE A 2 -40.26 -62.70 -12.27
N LYS A 3 -39.90 -61.79 -11.33
CA LYS A 3 -38.61 -61.06 -11.15
C LYS A 3 -38.12 -60.11 -12.25
N ASP A 4 -37.36 -59.04 -12.00
CA ASP A 4 -36.88 -58.29 -10.82
C ASP A 4 -36.04 -57.12 -11.38
N ARG A 5 -35.83 -56.09 -10.56
CA ARG A 5 -34.75 -55.08 -10.58
C ARG A 5 -34.61 -54.08 -11.73
N GLY A 6 -34.66 -52.81 -11.34
CA GLY A 6 -34.21 -51.66 -12.13
C GLY A 6 -34.31 -50.35 -11.35
N SER A 7 -33.67 -50.28 -10.19
CA SER A 7 -33.51 -49.09 -9.35
C SER A 7 -32.74 -47.97 -10.07
N ASN A 8 -33.24 -46.73 -10.04
CA ASN A 8 -32.36 -45.56 -10.00
C ASN A 8 -33.03 -44.38 -9.28
N ALA A 9 -32.56 -44.12 -8.06
CA ALA A 9 -33.03 -43.08 -7.17
C ALA A 9 -32.24 -41.77 -7.40
N PHE A 10 -32.98 -40.68 -7.26
CA PHE A 10 -32.57 -39.29 -7.05
C PHE A 10 -31.09 -39.07 -6.66
N LYS A 11 -30.37 -38.38 -7.55
CA LYS A 11 -29.02 -37.86 -7.26
C LYS A 11 -29.14 -36.61 -6.38
N LYS A 12 -29.05 -36.81 -5.07
CA LYS A 12 -28.86 -35.78 -4.04
C LYS A 12 -27.35 -35.52 -3.93
N TYR A 13 -26.89 -34.30 -4.17
CA TYR A 13 -25.50 -33.92 -3.87
C TYR A 13 -25.36 -33.72 -2.35
N PRO A 14 -24.43 -34.39 -1.66
CA PRO A 14 -24.11 -34.08 -0.27
C PRO A 14 -22.99 -33.03 -0.19
N ASP A 15 -23.14 -32.14 0.79
CA ASP A 15 -22.07 -31.30 1.35
C ASP A 15 -20.81 -32.13 1.60
N THR A 16 -19.67 -31.64 1.10
CA THR A 16 -18.36 -32.11 1.56
C THR A 16 -17.58 -30.91 2.06
N SER A 17 -17.56 -30.81 3.39
CA SER A 17 -16.58 -30.07 4.16
C SER A 17 -15.16 -30.37 3.66
N LEU A 18 -14.33 -29.33 3.57
CA LEU A 18 -12.91 -29.50 3.26
C LEU A 18 -12.28 -30.50 4.26
N PRO A 19 -11.46 -31.46 3.79
CA PRO A 19 -10.79 -32.41 4.68
C PRO A 19 -9.80 -31.67 5.59
N SER A 20 -9.96 -31.84 6.90
CA SER A 20 -9.12 -31.34 7.99
C SER A 20 -7.69 -31.93 8.03
N THR A 21 -7.16 -32.32 6.87
CA THR A 21 -5.85 -32.97 6.71
C THR A 21 -4.82 -32.06 6.02
N ILE A 22 -5.22 -30.90 5.49
CA ILE A 22 -4.28 -29.93 4.88
C ILE A 22 -3.64 -29.01 5.94
N GLU A 23 -4.25 -28.88 7.13
CA GLU A 23 -3.81 -27.93 8.16
C GLU A 23 -2.64 -28.42 9.04
N SER A 24 -2.32 -29.72 9.08
CA SER A 24 -1.35 -30.25 10.04
C SER A 24 0.08 -30.42 9.53
N GLU A 25 0.35 -30.35 8.22
CA GLU A 25 1.71 -30.64 7.70
C GLU A 25 2.30 -29.60 6.75
N ILE A 26 1.50 -28.72 6.15
CA ILE A 26 2.00 -27.77 5.14
C ILE A 26 2.46 -26.44 5.76
N ILE A 27 1.74 -25.93 6.77
CA ILE A 27 2.09 -24.67 7.44
C ILE A 27 3.45 -24.74 8.16
N PRO A 28 3.80 -25.82 8.89
CA PRO A 28 5.08 -25.87 9.60
C PRO A 28 6.30 -25.89 8.66
N ARG A 29 6.18 -26.53 7.49
CA ARG A 29 7.31 -26.68 6.54
C ARG A 29 7.61 -25.38 5.80
N LEU A 30 6.59 -24.56 5.50
CA LEU A 30 6.74 -23.21 4.96
C LEU A 30 7.39 -22.25 5.96
N LEU A 31 7.09 -22.38 7.26
CA LEU A 31 7.71 -21.57 8.32
C LEU A 31 9.20 -21.88 8.52
N ILE A 32 9.61 -23.14 8.37
CA ILE A 32 11.03 -23.54 8.52
C ILE A 32 11.86 -23.09 7.30
N ALA A 33 11.31 -23.20 6.09
CA ALA A 33 11.98 -22.73 4.87
C ALA A 33 12.13 -21.19 4.85
N GLN A 34 11.13 -20.44 5.30
CA GLN A 34 11.25 -18.98 5.47
C GLN A 34 12.28 -18.62 6.55
N ARG A 35 12.34 -19.34 7.68
CA ARG A 35 13.32 -19.06 8.74
C ARG A 35 14.76 -19.21 8.27
N GLN A 36 15.05 -20.14 7.35
CA GLN A 36 16.39 -20.30 6.76
C GLN A 36 16.71 -19.17 5.77
N LYS A 37 15.78 -18.80 4.88
CA LYS A 37 15.95 -17.65 3.97
C LYS A 37 16.12 -16.33 4.73
N ILE A 38 15.33 -16.11 5.79
CA ILE A 38 15.43 -14.95 6.70
C ILE A 38 16.78 -14.94 7.44
N SER A 39 17.29 -16.10 7.86
CA SER A 39 18.60 -16.22 8.51
C SER A 39 19.76 -15.97 7.56
N GLU A 40 19.67 -16.40 6.30
CA GLU A 40 20.69 -16.15 5.27
C GLU A 40 20.73 -14.68 4.82
N LEU A 41 19.56 -14.05 4.67
CA LEU A 41 19.43 -12.61 4.43
C LEU A 41 20.01 -11.79 5.61
N SER A 42 19.79 -12.25 6.84
CA SER A 42 20.31 -11.59 8.05
C SER A 42 21.84 -11.71 8.21
N LYS A 43 22.47 -12.77 7.68
CA LYS A 43 23.92 -13.02 7.83
C LYS A 43 24.79 -12.22 6.85
N LYS A 44 24.27 -11.78 5.70
CA LYS A 44 25.02 -10.95 4.75
C LYS A 44 25.07 -9.45 5.11
N GLY A 45 24.26 -9.00 6.08
CA GLY A 45 24.19 -7.60 6.52
C GLY A 45 24.83 -7.29 7.88
N ALA A 46 25.58 -8.22 8.48
CA ALA A 46 26.14 -8.05 9.83
C ALA A 46 27.39 -7.15 9.84
N SER A 47 27.20 -5.86 9.56
CA SER A 47 28.10 -4.81 10.03
C SER A 47 27.30 -3.55 10.36
N THR A 48 27.53 -3.05 11.57
CA THR A 48 27.08 -1.78 12.20
C THR A 48 25.77 -1.77 13.01
N LYS A 49 25.98 -1.50 14.32
CA LYS A 49 25.01 -1.26 15.39
C LYS A 49 24.30 0.10 15.19
N LYS A 50 23.01 0.18 15.60
CA LYS A 50 22.10 1.37 15.62
C LYS A 50 21.31 1.73 14.34
N SER A 51 21.16 0.83 13.38
CA SER A 51 20.41 1.10 12.13
C SER A 51 18.87 1.09 12.26
N GLY A 52 18.30 0.64 13.38
CA GLY A 52 16.84 0.46 13.53
C GLY A 52 15.96 1.72 13.60
N GLN A 53 16.51 2.93 13.38
CA GLN A 53 15.74 4.19 13.52
C GLN A 53 15.74 5.09 12.28
N PHE A 54 16.55 4.82 11.26
CA PHE A 54 16.70 5.72 10.11
C PHE A 54 16.58 4.95 8.80
N VAL A 55 15.96 5.59 7.80
CA VAL A 55 15.97 5.06 6.43
C VAL A 55 17.30 5.42 5.79
N SER A 56 18.02 4.41 5.32
CA SER A 56 19.27 4.58 4.57
C SER A 56 19.01 4.59 3.05
N PRO A 57 19.94 5.12 2.24
CA PRO A 57 19.86 5.02 0.78
C PRO A 57 19.70 3.57 0.28
N ASN A 58 20.40 2.61 0.90
CA ASN A 58 20.26 1.19 0.56
C ASN A 58 18.83 0.67 0.78
N ASN A 59 18.06 1.25 1.72
CA ASN A 59 16.67 0.85 1.90
C ASN A 59 15.79 1.27 0.72
N ILE A 60 16.07 2.44 0.15
CA ILE A 60 15.38 2.98 -1.02
C ILE A 60 15.68 2.09 -2.23
N GLU A 61 16.96 1.80 -2.47
CA GLU A 61 17.40 0.92 -3.58
C GLU A 61 16.80 -0.49 -3.46
N GLU A 62 16.81 -1.07 -2.26
CA GLU A 62 16.25 -2.40 -2.03
C GLU A 62 14.74 -2.43 -2.30
N LEU A 63 13.98 -1.46 -1.76
CA LEU A 63 12.54 -1.41 -2.02
C LEU A 63 12.23 -1.15 -3.50
N LEU A 64 13.00 -0.27 -4.16
CA LEU A 64 12.84 0.02 -5.58
C LEU A 64 13.03 -1.25 -6.42
N LYS A 65 14.06 -2.04 -6.11
CA LYS A 65 14.30 -3.33 -6.74
C LYS A 65 13.14 -4.31 -6.51
N LEU A 66 12.64 -4.41 -5.27
CA LEU A 66 11.51 -5.30 -4.96
C LEU A 66 10.24 -4.89 -5.70
N ILE A 67 10.00 -3.60 -5.89
CA ILE A 67 8.84 -3.09 -6.64
C ILE A 67 8.95 -3.41 -8.13
N LEU A 68 10.16 -3.35 -8.70
CA LEU A 68 10.39 -3.54 -10.13
C LEU A 68 10.50 -5.01 -10.53
N ASP A 69 11.16 -5.83 -9.70
CA ASP A 69 11.60 -7.18 -10.08
C ASP A 69 10.86 -8.31 -9.35
N SER A 70 9.96 -8.00 -8.40
CA SER A 70 9.36 -9.00 -7.50
C SER A 70 7.85 -8.84 -7.33
N ASP A 71 7.23 -9.81 -6.65
CA ASP A 71 5.84 -9.73 -6.25
C ASP A 71 5.68 -8.73 -5.09
N ILE A 72 4.50 -8.11 -5.00
CA ILE A 72 4.16 -7.15 -3.96
C ILE A 72 4.32 -7.75 -2.54
N GLU A 73 4.15 -9.06 -2.38
CA GLU A 73 4.35 -9.73 -1.10
C GLU A 73 5.79 -9.63 -0.58
N ASP A 74 6.80 -9.62 -1.46
CA ASP A 74 8.19 -9.42 -1.05
C ASP A 74 8.41 -7.99 -0.55
N SER A 75 7.82 -7.00 -1.24
CA SER A 75 7.82 -5.60 -0.79
C SER A 75 7.10 -5.42 0.56
N LYS A 76 5.95 -6.07 0.77
CA LYS A 76 5.24 -6.04 2.06
C LYS A 76 6.05 -6.69 3.18
N LEU A 77 6.68 -7.83 2.90
CA LEU A 77 7.55 -8.52 3.85
C LEU A 77 8.72 -7.62 4.27
N TYR A 78 9.36 -6.98 3.30
CA TYR A 78 10.46 -6.04 3.55
C TYR A 78 10.03 -4.89 4.47
N LEU A 79 8.90 -4.24 4.18
CA LEU A 79 8.36 -3.17 5.01
C LEU A 79 8.04 -3.63 6.43
N ARG A 80 7.46 -4.84 6.60
CA ARG A 80 7.24 -5.44 7.92
C ARG A 80 8.54 -5.66 8.67
N THR A 81 9.59 -6.13 7.99
CA THR A 81 10.91 -6.29 8.61
C THR A 81 11.45 -4.95 9.11
N LEU A 82 11.30 -3.88 8.34
CA LEU A 82 11.71 -2.54 8.78
C LEU A 82 10.91 -2.06 10.01
N LEU A 83 9.59 -2.27 10.04
CA LEU A 83 8.75 -1.97 11.21
C LEU A 83 9.19 -2.76 12.45
N ASN A 84 9.39 -4.07 12.29
CA ASN A 84 9.81 -4.97 13.37
C ASN A 84 11.20 -4.61 13.93
N ASN A 85 12.06 -4.02 13.09
CA ASN A 85 13.37 -3.51 13.49
C ASN A 85 13.32 -2.15 14.21
N GLY A 86 12.11 -1.61 14.45
CA GLY A 86 11.89 -0.39 15.21
C GLY A 86 11.74 0.88 14.38
N LEU A 87 11.71 0.77 13.05
CA LEU A 87 11.50 1.93 12.19
C LEU A 87 10.06 2.42 12.34
N LYS A 88 9.89 3.74 12.51
CA LYS A 88 8.56 4.34 12.68
C LYS A 88 7.79 4.31 11.35
N ILE A 89 6.50 4.05 11.43
CA ILE A 89 5.61 4.02 10.25
C ILE A 89 5.63 5.34 9.46
N GLU A 90 5.72 6.48 10.14
CA GLU A 90 5.80 7.80 9.49
C GLU A 90 7.08 7.95 8.65
N LYS A 91 8.18 7.33 9.09
CA LYS A 91 9.45 7.31 8.37
C LYS A 91 9.37 6.43 7.12
N LEU A 92 8.61 5.33 7.15
CA LEU A 92 8.35 4.54 5.94
C LEU A 92 7.62 5.36 4.88
N TYR A 93 6.61 6.14 5.26
CA TYR A 93 5.92 7.00 4.29
C TYR A 93 6.85 8.09 3.73
N THR A 94 7.49 8.86 4.62
CA THR A 94 8.16 10.11 4.25
C THR A 94 9.61 9.96 3.81
N GLU A 95 10.32 8.94 4.32
CA GLU A 95 11.74 8.73 4.05
C GLU A 95 12.03 7.49 3.21
N LEU A 96 11.03 6.64 2.94
CA LEU A 96 11.18 5.48 2.06
C LEU A 96 10.26 5.55 0.83
N LEU A 97 8.94 5.51 1.01
CA LEU A 97 7.99 5.48 -0.11
C LEU A 97 8.05 6.75 -0.97
N GLN A 98 8.13 7.93 -0.36
CA GLN A 98 8.25 9.18 -1.09
C GLN A 98 9.56 9.25 -1.92
N PRO A 99 10.76 8.95 -1.37
CA PRO A 99 11.97 8.86 -2.16
C PRO A 99 11.93 7.82 -3.28
N VAL A 100 11.34 6.65 -3.05
CA VAL A 100 11.15 5.63 -4.11
C VAL A 100 10.29 6.17 -5.26
N ALA A 101 9.16 6.81 -4.95
CA ALA A 101 8.31 7.43 -5.98
C ALA A 101 9.05 8.52 -6.76
N ARG A 102 9.91 9.29 -6.09
CA ARG A 102 10.75 10.30 -6.74
C ARG A 102 11.77 9.66 -7.69
N GLN A 103 12.40 8.57 -7.28
CA GLN A 103 13.35 7.83 -8.14
C GLN A 103 12.66 7.26 -9.39
N LEU A 104 11.44 6.74 -9.27
CA LEU A 104 10.65 6.33 -10.44
C LEU A 104 10.37 7.51 -11.39
N GLY A 105 10.11 8.70 -10.86
CA GLY A 105 9.99 9.91 -11.66
C GLY A 105 11.28 10.24 -12.44
N VAL A 106 12.45 10.10 -11.80
CA VAL A 106 13.74 10.28 -12.48
C VAL A 106 13.94 9.24 -13.58
N TYR A 107 13.65 7.95 -13.33
CA TYR A 107 13.75 6.91 -14.36
C TYR A 107 12.83 7.14 -15.57
N TRP A 108 11.68 7.76 -15.34
CA TRP A 108 10.80 8.21 -16.41
C TRP A 108 11.40 9.39 -17.19
N GLU A 109 11.90 10.42 -16.49
CA GLU A 109 12.52 11.60 -17.12
C GLU A 109 13.79 11.25 -17.92
N GLU A 110 14.52 10.23 -17.49
CA GLU A 110 15.73 9.72 -18.13
C GLU A 110 15.45 8.64 -19.21
N ASP A 111 14.18 8.38 -19.54
CA ASP A 111 13.75 7.32 -20.48
C ASP A 111 14.35 5.93 -20.16
N SER A 112 14.69 5.68 -18.89
CA SER A 112 15.35 4.46 -18.44
C SER A 112 14.36 3.33 -18.14
N LEU A 113 13.09 3.66 -17.87
CA LEU A 113 11.98 2.71 -17.72
C LEU A 113 10.78 3.17 -18.55
N ASP A 114 10.07 2.22 -19.15
CA ASP A 114 8.90 2.50 -19.96
C ASP A 114 7.66 2.86 -19.12
N PHE A 115 6.65 3.42 -19.80
CA PHE A 115 5.39 3.84 -19.19
C PHE A 115 4.68 2.69 -18.45
N SER A 116 4.72 1.47 -18.99
CA SER A 116 4.01 0.34 -18.41
C SER A 116 4.63 -0.07 -17.07
N THR A 117 5.97 -0.09 -17.03
CA THR A 117 6.77 -0.42 -15.85
C THR A 117 6.59 0.64 -14.77
N ILE A 118 6.68 1.93 -15.13
CA ILE A 118 6.44 3.03 -14.19
C ILE A 118 5.01 3.00 -13.63
N THR A 119 4.01 2.75 -14.48
CA THR A 119 2.61 2.67 -14.05
C THR A 119 2.38 1.54 -13.04
N VAL A 120 2.93 0.34 -13.30
CA VAL A 120 2.85 -0.80 -12.38
C VAL A 120 3.58 -0.50 -11.07
N ALA A 121 4.78 0.07 -11.13
CA ALA A 121 5.57 0.42 -9.95
C ALA A 121 4.86 1.44 -9.06
N LEU A 122 4.27 2.48 -9.65
CA LEU A 122 3.46 3.46 -8.91
C LEU A 122 2.23 2.81 -8.29
N TRP A 123 1.52 1.94 -9.02
CA TRP A 123 0.39 1.19 -8.46
C TRP A 123 0.82 0.35 -7.24
N GLN A 124 1.97 -0.33 -7.31
CA GLN A 124 2.51 -1.05 -6.15
C GLN A 124 2.76 -0.13 -4.96
N ILE A 125 3.34 1.06 -5.15
CA ILE A 125 3.54 2.04 -4.06
C ILE A 125 2.20 2.38 -3.39
N HIS A 126 1.14 2.64 -4.18
CA HIS A 126 -0.18 2.90 -3.62
C HIS A 126 -0.69 1.71 -2.79
N GLN A 127 -0.55 0.49 -3.28
CA GLN A 127 -0.92 -0.72 -2.54
C GLN A 127 -0.12 -0.87 -1.24
N LEU A 128 1.18 -0.55 -1.25
CA LEU A 128 2.02 -0.57 -0.05
C LEU A 128 1.58 0.49 0.97
N MET A 129 1.16 1.68 0.53
CA MET A 129 0.56 2.68 1.44
C MET A 129 -0.72 2.15 2.08
N TYR A 130 -1.64 1.58 1.30
CA TYR A 130 -2.86 0.97 1.85
C TYR A 130 -2.55 -0.13 2.86
N PHE A 131 -1.58 -0.98 2.53
CA PHE A 131 -1.10 -2.03 3.43
C PHE A 131 -0.54 -1.48 4.76
N LEU A 132 0.15 -0.33 4.72
CA LEU A 132 0.72 0.33 5.88
C LEU A 132 -0.30 1.20 6.67
N SER A 133 -1.46 1.50 6.09
CA SER A 133 -2.48 2.38 6.69
C SER A 133 -2.94 1.93 8.09
N PRO A 134 -3.24 0.63 8.35
CA PRO A 134 -3.64 0.19 9.68
C PRO A 134 -2.58 0.45 10.77
N GLU A 135 -1.31 0.20 10.45
CA GLU A 135 -0.18 0.49 11.35
C GLU A 135 -0.04 1.99 11.62
N LEU A 136 -0.33 2.82 10.61
CA LEU A 136 -0.28 4.27 10.72
C LEU A 136 -1.38 4.82 11.62
N MET A 137 -2.59 4.25 11.55
CA MET A 137 -3.71 4.60 12.44
C MET A 137 -3.46 4.13 13.88
N GLY A 138 -2.84 2.95 14.03
CA GLY A 138 -2.67 2.28 15.31
C GLY A 138 -4.02 1.96 15.99
N ASN A 139 -4.00 1.69 17.28
CA ASN A 139 -5.21 1.31 18.05
C ASN A 139 -6.10 2.50 18.46
N ARG A 140 -5.93 3.67 17.86
CA ARG A 140 -6.65 4.88 18.28
C ARG A 140 -8.01 4.96 17.61
N LYS A 141 -9.08 4.95 18.39
CA LYS A 141 -10.39 5.43 17.92
C LYS A 141 -10.31 6.95 17.79
N ALA A 142 -10.09 7.43 16.58
CA ALA A 142 -10.13 8.85 16.27
C ALA A 142 -11.53 9.40 16.59
N ILE A 143 -11.60 10.40 17.48
CA ILE A 143 -12.79 11.26 17.56
C ILE A 143 -12.68 12.22 16.39
N LEU A 144 -13.54 12.07 15.38
CA LEU A 144 -13.58 12.93 14.21
C LEU A 144 -14.06 14.34 14.62
N LYS A 145 -13.13 15.26 14.82
CA LYS A 145 -13.44 16.62 15.30
C LYS A 145 -13.53 17.64 14.18
N ASN A 146 -12.72 17.48 13.14
CA ASN A 146 -12.57 18.45 12.08
C ASN A 146 -12.69 17.79 10.70
N LYS A 147 -13.19 18.54 9.73
CA LYS A 147 -13.40 18.10 8.35
C LYS A 147 -12.43 18.82 7.44
N ILE A 148 -11.74 18.05 6.60
CA ILE A 148 -10.85 18.60 5.57
C ILE A 148 -11.26 18.07 4.20
N LEU A 149 -11.28 18.99 3.23
CA LEU A 149 -11.33 18.67 1.82
C LEU A 149 -9.91 18.73 1.27
N LEU A 150 -9.44 17.65 0.67
CA LEU A 150 -8.16 17.56 -0.02
C LEU A 150 -8.41 17.20 -1.47
N PHE A 151 -7.76 17.88 -2.40
CA PHE A 151 -7.79 17.45 -3.81
C PHE A 151 -6.50 17.75 -4.54
N SER A 152 -6.24 17.02 -5.63
CA SER A 152 -5.13 17.35 -6.53
C SER A 152 -5.47 18.59 -7.35
N ALA A 153 -4.48 19.39 -7.69
CA ALA A 153 -4.66 20.45 -8.69
C ALA A 153 -5.32 19.90 -9.97
N LEU A 154 -6.17 20.70 -10.60
CA LEU A 154 -6.93 20.29 -11.79
C LEU A 154 -5.99 19.78 -12.89
N GLY A 155 -6.33 18.64 -13.48
CA GLY A 155 -5.50 17.98 -14.49
C GLY A 155 -4.21 17.35 -13.96
N SER A 156 -3.99 17.29 -12.64
CA SER A 156 -2.79 16.68 -12.07
C SER A 156 -2.79 15.17 -12.18
N GLN A 157 -1.66 14.62 -12.64
CA GLN A 157 -1.37 13.18 -12.62
C GLN A 157 -0.63 12.75 -11.33
N HIS A 158 -0.17 13.71 -10.53
CA HIS A 158 0.57 13.45 -9.28
C HIS A 158 -0.38 13.39 -8.09
N THR A 159 -0.85 12.18 -7.77
CA THR A 159 -1.86 11.97 -6.71
C THR A 159 -1.28 11.35 -5.44
N LEU A 160 -0.07 10.76 -5.50
CA LEU A 160 0.55 10.07 -4.37
C LEU A 160 0.67 10.95 -3.11
N GLY A 161 1.06 12.22 -3.29
CA GLY A 161 1.16 13.20 -2.20
C GLY A 161 -0.19 13.46 -1.52
N LEU A 162 -1.28 13.52 -2.30
CA LEU A 162 -2.64 13.67 -1.79
C LEU A 162 -3.03 12.47 -0.91
N PHE A 163 -2.75 11.25 -1.37
CA PHE A 163 -3.01 10.03 -0.59
C PHE A 163 -2.22 10.02 0.71
N MET A 164 -0.93 10.34 0.66
CA MET A 164 -0.08 10.40 1.85
C MET A 164 -0.61 11.42 2.86
N LEU A 165 -0.91 12.63 2.39
CA LEU A 165 -1.47 13.69 3.23
C LEU A 165 -2.79 13.26 3.88
N SER A 166 -3.66 12.61 3.10
CA SER A 166 -4.94 12.08 3.58
C SER A 166 -4.76 11.10 4.75
N GLU A 167 -3.79 10.19 4.64
CA GLU A 167 -3.48 9.23 5.69
C GLU A 167 -2.98 9.92 6.98
N PHE A 168 -2.13 10.95 6.86
CA PHE A 168 -1.68 11.72 8.02
C PHE A 168 -2.81 12.52 8.68
N PHE A 169 -3.75 13.08 7.92
CA PHE A 169 -4.92 13.74 8.50
C PHE A 169 -5.84 12.74 9.21
N ARG A 170 -6.13 11.59 8.60
CA ARG A 170 -6.93 10.53 9.23
C ARG A 170 -6.32 10.08 10.55
N LYS A 171 -5.00 9.86 10.57
CA LYS A 171 -4.25 9.51 11.78
C LYS A 171 -4.44 10.53 12.91
N ASN A 172 -4.49 11.81 12.56
CA ASN A 172 -4.67 12.91 13.51
C ASN A 172 -6.14 13.20 13.84
N GLY A 173 -7.07 12.31 13.45
CA GLY A 173 -8.47 12.38 13.83
C GLY A 173 -9.34 13.31 12.98
N TRP A 174 -8.93 13.55 11.73
CA TRP A 174 -9.71 14.34 10.78
C TRP A 174 -10.63 13.45 9.95
N GLN A 175 -11.82 13.99 9.65
CA GLN A 175 -12.68 13.45 8.60
C GLN A 175 -12.20 13.98 7.25
N VAL A 176 -11.45 13.14 6.53
CA VAL A 176 -10.84 13.49 5.25
C VAL A 176 -11.78 13.15 4.10
N HIS A 177 -12.13 14.16 3.31
CA HIS A 177 -12.67 14.01 1.96
C HIS A 177 -11.52 14.26 0.99
N ALA A 178 -11.14 13.24 0.22
CA ALA A 178 -10.03 13.32 -0.72
C ALA A 178 -10.51 13.01 -2.13
N ASP A 179 -10.26 13.91 -3.08
CA ASP A 179 -10.57 13.72 -4.49
C ASP A 179 -9.29 13.87 -5.34
N PRO A 180 -8.76 12.78 -5.94
CA PRO A 180 -7.54 12.86 -6.73
C PRO A 180 -7.70 13.53 -8.08
N SER A 181 -8.93 13.69 -8.60
CA SER A 181 -9.18 14.22 -9.94
C SER A 181 -10.56 14.90 -10.05
N PRO A 182 -10.85 15.93 -9.24
CA PRO A 182 -12.14 16.61 -9.33
C PRO A 182 -12.20 17.52 -10.56
N SER A 183 -13.42 17.78 -11.05
CA SER A 183 -13.70 18.97 -11.88
C SER A 183 -13.84 20.23 -11.01
N GLU A 184 -13.86 21.42 -11.63
CA GLU A 184 -14.17 22.65 -10.91
C GLU A 184 -15.57 22.60 -10.29
N GLU A 185 -16.55 22.10 -11.06
CA GLU A 185 -17.92 21.94 -10.62
C GLU A 185 -18.02 21.02 -9.40
N ASP A 186 -17.28 19.92 -9.37
CA ASP A 186 -17.25 19.00 -8.24
C ASP A 186 -16.74 19.67 -6.97
N ILE A 187 -15.68 20.49 -7.08
CA ILE A 187 -15.11 21.23 -5.94
C ILE A 187 -16.15 22.21 -5.39
N PHE A 188 -16.76 23.02 -6.26
CA PHE A 188 -17.77 24.00 -5.85
C PHE A 188 -18.98 23.33 -5.21
N LEU A 189 -19.47 22.24 -5.80
CA LEU A 189 -20.59 21.47 -5.25
C LEU A 189 -20.23 20.92 -3.87
N MET A 190 -19.04 20.35 -3.71
CA MET A 190 -18.61 19.75 -2.45
C MET A 190 -18.48 20.77 -1.33
N ILE A 191 -17.88 21.94 -1.61
CA ILE A 191 -17.76 23.04 -0.65
C ILE A 191 -19.13 23.62 -0.28
N LYS A 192 -20.08 23.64 -1.22
CA LYS A 192 -21.45 24.12 -0.97
C LYS A 192 -22.26 23.15 -0.12
N GLU A 193 -22.14 21.85 -0.38
CA GLU A 193 -22.93 20.81 0.30
C GLU A 193 -22.40 20.45 1.68
N LYS A 194 -21.09 20.61 1.92
CA LYS A 194 -20.42 20.18 3.15
C LYS A 194 -19.64 21.32 3.76
N GLN A 195 -19.72 21.44 5.09
CA GLN A 195 -18.85 22.33 5.84
C GLN A 195 -17.48 21.68 6.05
N PHE A 196 -16.43 22.38 5.63
CA PHE A 196 -15.04 22.02 5.84
C PHE A 196 -14.34 23.09 6.66
N ASP A 197 -13.46 22.68 7.57
CA ASP A 197 -12.62 23.60 8.33
C ASP A 197 -11.41 24.05 7.51
N ILE A 198 -10.92 23.15 6.63
CA ILE A 198 -9.73 23.36 5.80
C ILE A 198 -10.00 22.80 4.40
N VAL A 199 -9.49 23.52 3.39
CA VAL A 199 -9.34 23.03 2.02
C VAL A 199 -7.85 22.97 1.70
N GLY A 200 -7.37 21.83 1.24
CA GLY A 200 -5.98 21.61 0.85
C GLY A 200 -5.87 21.18 -0.61
N ILE A 201 -4.94 21.79 -1.34
CA ILE A 201 -4.68 21.50 -2.75
C ILE A 201 -3.28 20.87 -2.86
N SER A 202 -3.21 19.69 -3.45
CA SER A 202 -1.95 18.98 -3.72
C SER A 202 -1.45 19.34 -5.12
N ILE A 203 -0.31 20.03 -5.20
CA ILE A 203 0.34 20.46 -6.44
C ILE A 203 1.62 19.63 -6.61
N GLY A 204 1.74 18.92 -7.73
CA GLY A 204 2.86 18.01 -8.00
C GLY A 204 3.79 18.45 -9.13
N SER A 205 3.36 19.39 -9.99
CA SER A 205 4.16 19.94 -11.09
C SER A 205 4.12 21.47 -11.12
N VAL A 206 5.17 22.08 -11.66
CA VAL A 206 5.29 23.54 -11.82
C VAL A 206 4.28 24.08 -12.83
N ASP A 207 3.92 23.30 -13.84
CA ASP A 207 2.93 23.68 -14.88
C ASP A 207 1.52 23.87 -14.32
N GLN A 208 1.25 23.23 -13.18
CA GLN A 208 -0.04 23.28 -12.48
C GLN A 208 -0.26 24.57 -11.68
N LYS A 209 0.73 25.48 -11.61
CA LYS A 209 0.59 26.75 -10.89
C LYS A 209 -0.28 27.79 -11.60
N LYS A 210 -0.58 27.59 -12.88
CA LYS A 210 -1.42 28.51 -13.67
C LYS A 210 -2.89 28.15 -13.49
N PHE A 211 -3.50 28.68 -12.44
CA PHE A 211 -4.96 28.78 -12.39
C PHE A 211 -5.38 29.76 -13.49
N HIS A 212 -6.10 29.28 -14.49
CA HIS A 212 -6.66 30.11 -15.57
C HIS A 212 -8.05 30.62 -15.19
#